data_AF-A0A7X8DV72-F1
#
_entry.id   AF-A0A7X8DV72-F1
#
_cell.length_a   1.000
_cell.length_b   1.000
_cell.length_c   1.000
_cell.angle_alpha   90.00
_cell.angle_beta   90.00
_cell.angle_gamma   90.00
#
_symmetry.space_group_name_H-M   'P 1'
#
loop_
_entity.id
_entity.type
_entity.pdbx_description
1 polymer ?
#
loop_
_entity_poly.entity_id
_entity_poly.type
_entity_poly.pdbx_seq_one_letter_code
_entity_poly.pdbx_strand_id
1 'polypeptide(L)'
;NGAKFIYPAFGVTLRQNQRERYYKKLDEHFPGLKQKYINQYGNSYQCPSPKAKKLWYLLKQECESLGMLYKMKDIINAYKQWYRYSQISLF
;
A
#
# COMPACT_ATOMS: atom_id res chain seq x y z
N ASN A 1 12.40 -2.15 18.74
CA ASN A 1 12.32 -2.69 17.37
C ASN A 1 10.90 -2.54 16.84
N GLY A 2 10.65 -1.50 16.05
CA GLY A 2 9.37 -1.23 15.40
C GLY A 2 9.58 -0.81 13.96
N ALA A 3 8.50 -0.72 13.17
CA ALA A 3 8.59 -0.26 11.78
C ALA A 3 9.10 1.20 11.72
N LYS A 4 10.10 1.47 10.89
CA LYS A 4 10.67 2.81 10.69
C LYS A 4 9.82 3.69 9.77
N PHE A 5 8.96 3.06 8.96
CA PHE A 5 8.11 3.75 7.99
C PHE A 5 6.86 2.92 7.67
N ILE A 6 5.85 3.59 7.11
CA ILE A 6 4.66 2.96 6.53
C ILE A 6 4.33 3.62 5.19
N TYR A 7 4.05 2.82 4.16
CA TYR A 7 3.73 3.31 2.83
C TYR A 7 2.63 2.45 2.15
N PRO A 8 1.36 2.72 2.42
CA PRO A 8 0.25 1.92 1.90
C PRO A 8 -0.21 2.38 0.52
N ALA A 9 -0.78 1.45 -0.26
CA ALA A 9 -1.43 1.77 -1.55
C ALA A 9 -2.91 2.16 -1.41
N PHE A 10 -3.56 1.85 -0.28
CA PHE A 10 -5.00 2.01 -0.04
C PHE A 10 -5.89 1.40 -1.13
N GLY A 11 -5.54 0.20 -1.57
CA GLY A 11 -6.28 -0.54 -2.58
C GLY A 11 -5.59 -1.86 -2.88
N VAL A 12 -6.09 -2.55 -3.89
CA VAL A 12 -5.53 -3.81 -4.36
C VAL A 12 -5.35 -3.79 -5.86
N THR A 13 -4.39 -4.56 -6.35
CA THR A 13 -4.26 -4.86 -7.78
C THR A 13 -4.81 -6.24 -8.05
N LEU A 14 -5.77 -6.35 -8.97
CA LEU A 14 -6.44 -7.61 -9.30
C LEU A 14 -6.08 -8.01 -10.74
N ARG A 15 -5.12 -8.93 -10.87
CA ARG A 15 -4.91 -9.71 -12.12
C ARG A 15 -6.03 -10.74 -12.27
N GLN A 16 -6.30 -11.18 -13.49
CA GLN A 16 -7.43 -12.07 -13.81
C GLN A 16 -7.58 -13.26 -12.83
N ASN A 17 -6.56 -14.11 -12.70
CA ASN A 17 -6.62 -15.29 -11.82
C ASN A 17 -6.79 -14.91 -10.33
N GLN A 18 -6.23 -13.78 -9.90
CA GLN A 18 -6.38 -13.28 -8.53
C GLN A 18 -7.77 -12.71 -8.27
N ARG A 19 -8.39 -12.09 -9.29
CA ARG A 19 -9.73 -11.49 -9.20
C ARG A 19 -10.79 -12.55 -8.92
N GLU A 20 -10.75 -13.67 -9.62
CA GLU A 20 -11.71 -14.76 -9.44
C GLU A 20 -11.66 -15.30 -8.00
N ARG A 21 -10.45 -15.61 -7.51
CA ARG A 21 -10.25 -16.06 -6.13
C ARG A 21 -10.66 -15.00 -5.10
N TYR A 22 -10.33 -13.73 -5.35
CA TYR A 22 -10.71 -12.62 -4.47
C TYR A 22 -12.23 -12.47 -4.38
N TYR A 23 -12.94 -12.51 -5.52
CA TYR A 23 -14.39 -12.43 -5.57
C TYR A 23 -15.07 -13.62 -4.90
N LYS A 24 -14.54 -14.84 -5.06
CA LYS A 24 -15.03 -16.00 -4.31
C LYS A 24 -14.93 -15.78 -2.79
N LYS A 25 -13.79 -15.27 -2.31
CA LYS A 25 -13.61 -14.95 -0.89
C LYS A 25 -14.47 -13.79 -0.40
N LEU A 26 -14.75 -12.81 -1.26
CA LEU A 26 -15.72 -11.76 -0.94
C LEU A 26 -17.13 -12.33 -0.79
N ASP A 27 -17.57 -13.23 -1.66
CA ASP A 27 -18.88 -13.86 -1.52
C ASP A 27 -18.97 -14.71 -0.23
N GLU A 28 -17.90 -15.42 0.13
CA GLU A 28 -17.85 -16.26 1.35
C GLU A 28 -17.89 -15.45 2.66
N HIS A 29 -17.16 -14.34 2.73
CA HIS A 29 -16.95 -13.61 3.98
C HIS A 29 -17.70 -12.28 4.07
N PHE A 30 -18.05 -11.67 2.94
CA PHE A 30 -18.66 -10.34 2.87
C PHE A 30 -19.75 -10.28 1.78
N PRO A 31 -20.89 -10.95 1.99
CA PRO A 31 -21.97 -11.03 0.99
C PRO A 31 -22.36 -9.66 0.42
N GLY A 32 -22.44 -9.57 -0.91
CA GLY A 32 -22.77 -8.34 -1.65
C GLY A 32 -21.58 -7.41 -1.94
N LEU A 33 -20.40 -7.64 -1.35
CA LEU A 33 -19.22 -6.78 -1.60
C LEU A 33 -18.61 -7.03 -2.99
N LYS A 34 -18.67 -8.28 -3.49
CA LYS A 34 -18.25 -8.61 -4.86
C LYS A 34 -18.97 -7.75 -5.90
N GLN A 35 -20.30 -7.61 -5.81
CA GLN A 35 -21.06 -6.83 -6.78
C GLN A 35 -20.65 -5.35 -6.78
N LYS A 36 -20.36 -4.79 -5.60
CA LYS A 36 -19.80 -3.43 -5.48
C LYS A 36 -18.45 -3.31 -6.19
N TYR A 37 -17.57 -4.29 -6.04
CA TYR A 37 -16.28 -4.32 -6.75
C TYR A 37 -16.45 -4.42 -8.26
N ILE A 38 -17.35 -5.29 -8.73
CA ILE A 38 -17.64 -5.45 -10.17
C ILE A 38 -18.18 -4.15 -10.76
N ASN A 39 -19.18 -3.54 -10.11
CA ASN A 39 -19.79 -2.29 -10.58
C ASN A 39 -18.79 -1.12 -10.59
N GLN A 40 -17.90 -1.04 -9.60
CA GLN A 40 -16.96 0.06 -9.45
C GLN A 40 -15.72 -0.07 -10.35
N TYR A 41 -15.17 -1.28 -10.50
CA TYR A 41 -13.85 -1.47 -11.13
C TYR A 41 -13.90 -2.31 -12.40
N GLY A 42 -14.96 -3.09 -12.64
CA GLY A 42 -15.07 -3.99 -13.79
C GLY A 42 -13.83 -4.86 -13.94
N ASN A 43 -13.14 -4.70 -15.08
CA ASN A 43 -11.91 -5.43 -15.39
C ASN A 43 -10.60 -4.67 -15.10
N SER A 44 -10.67 -3.54 -14.39
CA SER A 44 -9.50 -2.71 -14.05
C SER A 44 -8.44 -3.49 -13.26
N TYR A 45 -7.17 -3.29 -13.61
CA TYR A 45 -6.06 -3.89 -12.90
C TYR A 45 -5.89 -3.29 -11.49
N GLN A 46 -6.10 -1.99 -11.35
CA GLN A 46 -6.00 -1.29 -10.07
C GLN A 46 -7.40 -1.03 -9.50
N CYS A 47 -7.60 -1.38 -8.23
CA CYS A 47 -8.82 -1.13 -7.48
C CYS A 47 -8.49 -0.26 -6.26
N PRO A 48 -8.20 1.04 -6.45
CA PRO A 48 -7.93 1.96 -5.37
C PRO A 48 -9.19 2.25 -4.57
N SER A 49 -9.08 2.43 -3.26
CA SER A 49 -10.21 2.82 -2.43
C SER A 49 -10.82 4.14 -2.91
N PRO A 50 -12.16 4.27 -3.02
CA PRO A 50 -12.80 5.54 -3.36
C PRO A 50 -12.51 6.64 -2.32
N LYS A 51 -12.10 6.25 -1.11
CA LYS A 51 -11.73 7.16 -0.01
C LYS A 51 -10.22 7.33 0.13
N ALA A 52 -9.41 6.95 -0.86
CA ALA A 52 -7.94 6.97 -0.78
C ALA A 52 -7.39 8.34 -0.35
N LYS A 53 -7.95 9.46 -0.84
CA LYS A 53 -7.53 10.81 -0.43
C LYS A 53 -7.69 11.05 1.09
N LYS A 54 -8.83 10.63 1.65
CA LYS A 54 -9.10 10.75 3.10
C LYS A 54 -8.18 9.82 3.90
N LEU A 55 -7.96 8.60 3.43
CA LEU A 55 -7.06 7.64 4.07
C LEU A 55 -5.61 8.13 4.10
N TRP A 56 -5.13 8.74 3.01
CA TRP A 56 -3.82 9.38 2.97
C TRP A 56 -3.69 10.55 3.94
N TYR A 57 -4.74 11.36 4.08
CA TYR A 57 -4.76 12.46 5.05
C TYR A 57 -4.65 11.93 6.49
N LEU A 58 -5.46 10.93 6.86
CA LEU A 58 -5.41 10.31 8.17
C LEU A 58 -4.03 9.67 8.45
N LEU A 59 -3.52 8.90 7.48
CA LEU A 59 -2.19 8.29 7.59
C LEU A 59 -1.12 9.34 7.85
N LYS A 60 -1.14 10.43 7.07
CA LYS A 60 -0.20 11.53 7.23
C LYS A 60 -0.23 12.07 8.66
N GLN A 61 -1.41 12.37 9.19
CA GLN A 61 -1.55 12.94 10.54
C GLN A 61 -1.01 11.98 11.61
N GLU A 62 -1.36 10.70 11.54
CA GLU A 62 -0.88 9.70 12.50
C GLU A 62 0.63 9.45 12.38
N CYS A 63 1.17 9.46 11.16
CA CYS A 63 2.61 9.31 10.98
C CYS A 63 3.36 10.52 11.52
N GLU A 64 2.83 11.73 11.33
CA GLU A 64 3.40 12.97 11.87
C GLU A 64 3.35 13.00 13.39
N SER A 65 2.27 12.53 14.02
CA SER A 65 2.14 12.47 15.49
C SER A 65 3.09 11.44 16.12
N LEU A 66 3.34 10.33 15.43
CA LEU A 66 4.22 9.24 15.90
C LEU A 66 5.68 9.39 15.46
N GLY A 67 6.02 10.41 14.68
CA GLY A 67 7.36 10.58 14.10
C GLY A 67 7.75 9.48 13.09
N MET A 68 6.77 8.85 12.45
CA MET A 68 6.97 7.80 11.45
C MET A 68 7.16 8.37 10.04
N LEU A 69 8.07 7.77 9.27
CA LEU A 69 8.26 8.15 7.87
C LEU A 69 7.14 7.58 7.00
N TYR A 70 6.62 8.39 6.10
CA TYR A 70 5.56 7.97 5.17
C TYR A 70 5.72 8.53 3.74
N LYS A 71 6.69 9.43 3.51
CA LYS A 71 7.01 9.94 2.18
C LYS A 71 8.14 9.11 1.59
N MET A 72 7.98 8.66 0.35
CA MET A 72 8.98 7.82 -0.32
C MET A 72 10.38 8.46 -0.33
N LYS A 73 10.47 9.78 -0.55
CA LYS A 73 11.75 10.52 -0.51
C LYS A 73 12.45 10.37 0.83
N ASP A 74 11.71 10.55 1.93
CA ASP A 74 12.26 10.51 3.28
C ASP A 74 12.64 9.08 3.67
N ILE A 75 11.85 8.08 3.23
CA ILE A 75 12.14 6.66 3.40
C ILE A 75 13.45 6.28 2.69
N ILE A 76 13.60 6.68 1.42
CA ILE A 76 14.83 6.42 0.64
C ILE A 76 16.04 7.08 1.29
N ASN A 77 15.91 8.34 1.72
CA ASN A 77 16.99 9.06 2.39
C ASN A 77 17.38 8.36 3.69
N ALA A 78 16.39 8.00 4.52
CA ALA A 78 16.61 7.29 5.77
C ALA A 78 17.24 5.92 5.54
N TYR A 79 16.87 5.20 4.48
CA TYR A 79 17.52 3.93 4.12
C TYR A 79 18.98 4.12 3.67
N LYS A 80 19.23 5.06 2.75
CA LYS A 80 20.56 5.28 2.15
C LYS A 80 21.60 5.82 3.13
N GLN A 81 21.21 6.56 4.18
CA GLN A 81 22.13 7.04 5.21
C GLN A 81 22.94 5.90 5.86
N TRP A 82 22.34 4.71 6.02
CA TRP A 82 22.99 3.54 6.63
C TRP A 82 23.89 2.77 5.65
N TYR A 83 23.70 2.98 4.34
CA TYR A 83 24.41 2.26 3.28
C TYR A 83 25.65 3.01 2.75
N ARG A 84 26.09 4.08 3.42
CA ARG A 84 27.36 4.77 3.12
C ARG A 84 28.60 3.98 3.54
N TYR A 85 28.59 2.65 3.38
CA TYR A 85 29.83 1.90 3.28
C TYR A 85 30.33 2.04 1.85
N SER A 86 31.41 2.80 1.68
CA SER A 86 32.20 2.81 0.46
C SER A 86 32.52 1.37 0.07
N GLN A 87 32.34 1.03 -1.21
CA GLN A 87 32.86 -0.21 -1.76
C GLN A 87 34.32 -0.34 -1.32
N ILE A 88 34.64 -1.40 -0.56
CA ILE A 88 36.01 -1.69 -0.19
C ILE A 88 36.72 -2.07 -1.49
N SER A 89 37.80 -1.37 -1.82
CA SER A 89 38.60 -1.70 -2.99
C SER A 89 39.11 -3.14 -2.87
N LEU A 90 39.00 -3.91 -3.94
CA LEU A 90 39.57 -5.27 -4.05
C LEU A 90 41.05 -5.24 -4.47
N PHE A 91 41.62 -4.04 -4.60
CA PHE A 91 43.00 -3.77 -4.96
C PHE A 91 43.58 -2.70 -4.05
#